data_AF-A0AAN6MUY0-F1
#
_entry.id   AF-A0AAN6MUY0-F1
#
_cell.length_a   1.000
_cell.length_b   1.000
_cell.length_c   1.000
_cell.angle_alpha   90.00
_cell.angle_beta   90.00
_cell.angle_gamma   90.00
#
_symmetry.space_group_name_H-M   'P 1'
#
loop_
_entity.id
_entity.type
_entity.pdbx_description
1 polymer ?
#
loop_
_entity_poly.entity_id
_entity_poly.type
_entity_poly.pdbx_seq_one_letter_code
_entity_poly.pdbx_strand_id
1 'polypeptide(L)'
;MKLEDFEDTCNKSVPVYILMNEQWLLVNTVLYNYIYRRWFRPYRSEIERSRFICKFIAPIDLPDRSTPPSTSVIDTLTSLNHTICTHVQDLHQAYSERAVEYANDQNSKWAPYEHFIWSHEFHVLQPLFRALLIVVCCDDYNNEDSKTVGRLPVYLVRTGIEDGLSPPITFESIADKIESRLGDSERVVKTTLETAIDFTMGLEAREAAVFGLQPDPTVLSQALADGVGNELLRMPSSQFVSDEKALEWGWSGEGEAYESKIMPHYEQREFRFDALRIARQKSQNPPNTANDGAELAK
;
A
#
# COMPACT_ATOMS: atom_id res chain seq x y z
N MET A 1 4.32 -0.19 -17.75
CA MET A 1 3.53 0.42 -16.67
C MET A 1 2.57 1.41 -17.30
N LYS A 2 1.29 1.43 -16.90
CA LYS A 2 0.35 2.48 -17.34
C LYS A 2 0.57 3.76 -16.52
N LEU A 3 -0.02 4.87 -16.96
CA LEU A 3 0.07 6.15 -16.25
C LEU A 3 -0.52 6.07 -14.83
N GLU A 4 -1.67 5.44 -14.70
CA GLU A 4 -2.31 5.17 -13.40
C GLU A 4 -1.38 4.41 -12.45
N ASP A 5 -0.57 3.48 -12.97
CA ASP A 5 0.37 2.71 -12.16
C ASP A 5 1.53 3.59 -11.65
N PHE A 6 1.98 4.58 -12.43
CA PHE A 6 3.01 5.54 -12.03
C PHE A 6 2.51 6.39 -10.86
N GLU A 7 1.34 7.03 -11.03
CA GLU A 7 0.74 7.88 -9.99
C GLU A 7 0.46 7.09 -8.70
N ASP A 8 -0.04 5.85 -8.84
CA ASP A 8 -0.34 5.00 -7.70
C ASP A 8 0.93 4.47 -6.99
N THR A 9 2.08 4.39 -7.69
CA THR A 9 3.36 4.01 -7.08
C THR A 9 3.99 5.14 -6.29
N CYS A 10 3.85 6.37 -6.77
CA CYS A 10 4.37 7.53 -6.07
C CYS A 10 3.58 7.86 -4.79
N ASN A 11 4.24 8.62 -3.90
CA ASN A 11 3.69 9.10 -2.63
C ASN A 11 3.27 7.98 -1.66
N LYS A 12 3.75 6.75 -1.87
CA LYS A 12 3.58 5.60 -0.97
C LYS A 12 4.89 5.31 -0.24
N SER A 13 4.80 4.91 1.02
CA SER A 13 5.97 4.59 1.85
C SER A 13 6.40 3.13 1.70
N VAL A 14 5.51 2.20 1.35
CA VAL A 14 5.86 0.77 1.25
C VAL A 14 5.03 0.02 0.19
N PRO A 15 5.62 -0.86 -0.64
CA PRO A 15 4.87 -1.86 -1.39
C PRO A 15 4.44 -3.03 -0.49
N VAL A 16 3.17 -3.42 -0.60
CA VAL A 16 2.59 -4.61 0.02
C VAL A 16 2.34 -5.64 -1.08
N TYR A 17 3.22 -6.63 -1.16
CA TYR A 17 3.10 -7.75 -2.08
C TYR A 17 2.15 -8.81 -1.53
N ILE A 18 1.05 -9.05 -2.23
CA ILE A 18 0.08 -10.09 -1.89
C ILE A 18 0.36 -11.32 -2.76
N LEU A 19 0.78 -12.42 -2.14
CA LEU A 19 0.95 -13.69 -2.84
C LEU A 19 -0.44 -14.25 -3.15
N MET A 20 -0.87 -14.08 -4.40
CA MET A 20 -2.25 -14.38 -4.80
C MET A 20 -2.59 -15.85 -4.55
N ASN A 21 -3.74 -16.05 -3.91
CA ASN A 21 -4.54 -17.27 -3.98
C ASN A 21 -5.99 -16.88 -4.34
N GLU A 22 -6.93 -17.80 -4.20
CA GLU A 22 -8.35 -17.56 -4.55
C GLU A 22 -9.03 -16.47 -3.71
N GLN A 23 -8.47 -16.13 -2.54
CA GLN A 23 -9.00 -15.12 -1.61
C GLN A 23 -8.37 -13.74 -1.77
N TRP A 24 -7.48 -13.54 -2.75
CA TRP A 24 -6.67 -12.31 -2.84
C TRP A 24 -7.49 -11.02 -2.88
N LEU A 25 -8.68 -11.00 -3.53
CA LEU A 25 -9.56 -9.82 -3.57
C LEU A 25 -10.13 -9.47 -2.20
N LEU A 26 -10.55 -10.49 -1.45
CA LEU A 26 -11.03 -10.33 -0.08
C LEU A 26 -9.91 -9.84 0.82
N VAL A 27 -8.75 -10.50 0.77
CA VAL A 27 -7.56 -10.09 1.54
C VAL A 27 -7.16 -8.66 1.21
N ASN A 28 -7.11 -8.29 -0.07
CA ASN A 28 -6.78 -6.92 -0.48
C ASN A 28 -7.74 -5.88 0.12
N THR A 29 -9.05 -6.15 0.10
CA THR A 29 -10.07 -5.25 0.67
C THR A 29 -9.94 -5.13 2.19
N VAL A 30 -9.77 -6.27 2.86
CA VAL A 30 -9.62 -6.33 4.32
C VAL A 30 -8.35 -5.60 4.78
N LEU A 31 -7.23 -5.84 4.10
CA LEU A 31 -5.96 -5.15 4.37
C LEU A 31 -6.09 -3.64 4.12
N TYR A 32 -6.68 -3.23 3.00
CA TYR A 32 -6.88 -1.81 2.69
C TYR A 32 -7.64 -1.11 3.82
N ASN A 33 -8.79 -1.66 4.23
CA ASN A 33 -9.61 -1.10 5.29
C ASN A 33 -8.87 -1.04 6.64
N TYR A 34 -8.14 -2.10 6.99
CA TYR A 34 -7.37 -2.15 8.25
C TYR A 34 -6.25 -1.11 8.26
N ILE A 35 -5.45 -1.05 7.20
CA ILE A 35 -4.32 -0.13 7.09
C ILE A 35 -4.81 1.32 7.03
N TYR A 36 -5.88 1.58 6.27
CA TYR A 36 -6.51 2.89 6.18
C TYR A 36 -6.90 3.42 7.56
N ARG A 37 -7.59 2.63 8.38
CA ARG A 37 -8.02 3.08 9.73
C ARG A 37 -6.86 3.38 10.69
N ARG A 38 -5.73 2.68 10.55
CA ARG A 38 -4.54 2.94 11.40
C ARG A 38 -3.77 4.16 10.92
N TRP A 39 -3.59 4.27 9.62
CA TRP A 39 -2.76 5.32 9.02
C TRP A 39 -3.51 6.64 8.88
N PHE A 40 -4.77 6.61 8.42
CA PHE A 40 -5.56 7.82 8.20
C PHE A 40 -5.98 8.43 9.54
N ARG A 41 -5.48 9.62 9.78
CA ARG A 41 -5.87 10.49 10.88
C ARG A 41 -6.45 11.74 10.24
N PRO A 42 -7.76 12.01 10.39
CA PRO A 42 -8.36 13.20 9.81
C PRO A 42 -7.54 14.44 10.16
N TYR A 43 -7.24 15.24 9.14
CA TYR A 43 -6.46 16.48 9.28
C TYR A 43 -5.05 16.32 9.86
N ARG A 44 -4.50 15.11 9.83
CA ARG A 44 -3.13 14.83 10.26
C ARG A 44 -2.36 13.96 9.27
N SER A 45 -3.08 13.13 8.53
CA SER A 45 -2.52 12.39 7.40
C SER A 45 -2.77 13.18 6.12
N GLU A 46 -1.71 13.39 5.34
CA GLU A 46 -1.84 13.95 4.00
C GLU A 46 -2.35 12.88 3.05
N ILE A 47 -3.56 13.06 2.51
CA ILE A 47 -4.17 12.11 1.55
C ILE A 47 -4.26 12.67 0.12
N GLU A 48 -3.88 13.93 -0.07
CA GLU A 48 -3.85 14.55 -1.39
C GLU A 48 -2.83 13.84 -2.30
N ARG A 49 -3.06 13.89 -3.62
CA ARG A 49 -2.23 13.23 -4.64
C ARG A 49 -2.04 11.72 -4.38
N SER A 50 -3.15 11.06 -4.02
CA SER A 50 -3.21 9.62 -3.77
C SER A 50 -2.24 9.16 -2.69
N ARG A 51 -1.86 10.03 -1.75
CA ARG A 51 -0.98 9.66 -0.66
C ARG A 51 -1.70 8.71 0.27
N PHE A 52 -1.13 7.52 0.40
CA PHE A 52 -1.56 6.43 1.26
C PHE A 52 -0.26 5.73 1.68
N ILE A 53 -0.21 5.09 2.85
CA ILE A 53 1.07 4.54 3.32
C ILE A 53 1.64 3.45 2.40
N CYS A 54 0.78 2.73 1.67
CA CYS A 54 1.23 1.59 0.88
C CYS A 54 0.60 1.49 -0.52
N LYS A 55 1.28 0.75 -1.40
CA LYS A 55 0.72 0.25 -2.66
C LYS A 55 0.55 -1.26 -2.58
N PHE A 56 -0.63 -1.77 -2.88
CA PHE A 56 -0.82 -3.21 -3.00
C PHE A 56 -0.39 -3.70 -4.39
N ILE A 57 0.42 -4.76 -4.42
CA ILE A 57 0.92 -5.35 -5.66
C ILE A 57 0.66 -6.85 -5.60
N ALA A 58 0.04 -7.40 -6.64
CA ALA A 58 -0.31 -8.82 -6.73
C ALA A 58 0.42 -9.46 -7.92
N PRO A 59 1.63 -10.03 -7.72
CA PRO A 59 2.39 -10.63 -8.82
C PRO A 59 1.72 -11.88 -9.38
N ILE A 60 1.63 -11.97 -10.70
CA ILE A 60 1.03 -13.10 -11.42
C ILE A 60 2.07 -14.21 -11.66
N ASP A 61 3.31 -13.85 -11.96
CA ASP A 61 4.36 -14.78 -12.36
C ASP A 61 5.42 -14.93 -11.26
N LEU A 62 5.13 -15.76 -10.25
CA LEU A 62 6.08 -16.10 -9.18
C LEU A 62 6.60 -17.54 -9.35
N PRO A 63 7.87 -17.80 -8.96
CA PRO A 63 8.49 -19.12 -9.12
C PRO A 63 7.78 -20.20 -8.30
N ASP A 64 7.29 -19.83 -7.12
CA ASP A 64 6.38 -20.60 -6.29
C ASP A 64 5.46 -19.63 -5.52
N ARG A 65 4.38 -20.17 -4.95
CA ARG A 65 3.45 -19.43 -4.08
C ARG A 65 3.37 -20.11 -2.72
N SER A 66 4.50 -20.66 -2.27
CA SER A 66 4.57 -21.42 -1.02
C SER A 66 4.41 -20.51 0.19
N THR A 67 3.87 -21.09 1.26
CA THR A 67 3.74 -20.46 2.57
C THR A 67 4.47 -21.36 3.59
N PRO A 68 5.54 -20.89 4.27
CA PRO A 68 6.17 -19.56 4.16
C PRO A 68 6.81 -19.31 2.78
N PRO A 69 6.99 -18.04 2.37
CA PRO A 69 7.58 -17.72 1.08
C PRO A 69 9.04 -18.18 1.05
N SER A 70 9.46 -18.78 -0.06
CA SER A 70 10.85 -19.19 -0.25
C SER A 70 11.78 -17.98 -0.43
N THR A 71 13.07 -18.14 -0.15
CA THR A 71 14.09 -17.10 -0.42
C THR A 71 14.06 -16.67 -1.90
N SER A 72 13.82 -17.62 -2.81
CA SER A 72 13.69 -17.34 -4.25
C SER A 72 12.51 -16.43 -4.58
N VAL A 73 11.37 -16.61 -3.91
CA VAL A 73 10.22 -15.70 -4.05
C VAL A 73 10.60 -14.31 -3.55
N ILE A 74 11.23 -14.21 -2.37
CA ILE A 74 11.62 -12.92 -1.80
C ILE A 74 12.61 -12.17 -2.70
N ASP A 75 13.58 -12.86 -3.30
CA ASP A 75 14.52 -12.25 -4.25
C ASP A 75 13.83 -11.83 -5.54
N THR A 76 12.85 -12.60 -6.02
CA THR A 76 12.03 -12.22 -7.17
C THR A 76 11.23 -10.95 -6.89
N LEU A 77 10.60 -10.84 -5.72
CA LEU A 77 9.85 -9.65 -5.31
C LEU A 77 10.77 -8.43 -5.14
N THR A 78 11.96 -8.63 -4.60
CA THR A 78 12.96 -7.56 -4.45
C THR A 78 13.42 -7.05 -5.81
N SER A 79 13.70 -7.96 -6.75
CA SER A 79 14.07 -7.61 -8.14
C SER A 79 12.93 -6.93 -8.88
N LEU A 80 11.69 -7.39 -8.70
CA LEU A 80 10.50 -6.76 -9.25
C LEU A 80 10.32 -5.33 -8.70
N ASN A 81 10.47 -5.13 -7.39
CA ASN A 81 10.38 -3.81 -6.79
C ASN A 81 11.45 -2.87 -7.34
N HIS A 82 12.68 -3.36 -7.47
CA HIS A 82 13.77 -2.58 -8.08
C HIS A 82 13.42 -2.15 -9.51
N THR A 83 12.89 -3.07 -10.32
CA THR A 83 12.45 -2.78 -11.69
C THR A 83 11.33 -1.73 -11.73
N ILE A 84 10.34 -1.85 -10.85
CA ILE A 84 9.24 -0.86 -10.71
C ILE A 84 9.81 0.52 -10.37
N CYS A 85 10.70 0.58 -9.38
CA CYS A 85 11.32 1.83 -8.93
C CYS A 85 12.14 2.49 -10.05
N THR A 86 12.98 1.73 -10.75
CA THR A 86 13.77 2.23 -11.89
C THR A 86 12.85 2.78 -12.97
N HIS A 87 11.77 2.06 -13.32
CA HIS A 87 10.85 2.53 -14.34
C HIS A 87 10.11 3.81 -13.96
N VAL A 88 9.74 3.97 -12.68
CA VAL A 88 9.15 5.22 -12.17
C VAL A 88 10.15 6.38 -12.28
N GLN A 89 11.43 6.14 -11.95
CA GLN A 89 12.49 7.15 -12.08
C GLN A 89 12.71 7.55 -13.55
N ASP A 90 12.76 6.58 -14.47
CA ASP A 90 12.89 6.83 -15.91
C ASP A 90 11.71 7.67 -16.45
N LEU A 91 10.49 7.36 -16.02
CA LEU A 91 9.30 8.12 -16.39
C LEU A 91 9.35 9.54 -15.83
N HIS A 92 9.75 9.71 -14.58
CA HIS A 92 9.90 11.02 -13.96
C HIS A 92 10.90 11.88 -14.76
N GLN A 93 12.07 11.33 -15.11
CA GLN A 93 13.07 12.02 -15.93
C GLN A 93 12.51 12.41 -17.30
N ALA A 94 11.80 11.48 -17.97
CA ALA A 94 11.18 11.75 -19.26
C ALA A 94 10.10 12.84 -19.19
N TYR A 95 9.36 12.95 -18.08
CA TYR A 95 8.40 14.03 -17.87
C TYR A 95 9.08 15.37 -17.62
N SER A 96 10.18 15.40 -16.84
CA SER A 96 10.97 16.62 -16.63
C SER A 96 11.54 17.17 -17.94
N GLU A 97 12.08 16.29 -18.80
CA GLU A 97 12.58 16.68 -20.13
C GLU A 97 11.46 17.25 -21.01
N ARG A 98 10.28 16.60 -21.02
CA ARG A 98 9.11 17.06 -21.78
C ARG A 98 8.51 18.36 -21.26
N ALA A 99 8.59 18.63 -19.96
CA ALA A 99 8.14 19.89 -19.38
C ALA A 99 8.95 21.07 -19.93
N VAL A 100 10.27 20.90 -20.05
CA VAL A 100 11.16 21.89 -20.68
C VAL A 100 10.82 22.07 -22.16
N GLU A 101 10.56 21.00 -22.90
CA GLU A 101 10.16 21.11 -24.32
C GLU A 101 8.84 21.87 -24.48
N TYR A 102 7.81 21.54 -23.69
CA TYR A 102 6.50 22.18 -23.76
C TYR A 102 6.55 23.68 -23.41
N ALA A 103 7.34 24.04 -22.39
CA ALA A 103 7.55 25.44 -22.02
C ALA A 103 8.15 26.28 -23.17
N ASN A 104 8.90 25.65 -24.08
CA ASN A 104 9.53 26.30 -25.22
C ASN A 104 8.70 26.26 -26.51
N ASP A 105 7.71 25.36 -26.62
CA ASP A 105 6.80 25.27 -27.78
C ASP A 105 5.37 24.86 -27.37
N GLN A 106 4.50 25.87 -27.22
CA GLN A 106 3.10 25.70 -26.84
C GLN A 106 2.23 25.05 -27.93
N ASN A 107 2.75 24.83 -29.15
CA ASN A 107 2.04 24.13 -30.23
C ASN A 107 2.35 22.62 -30.26
N SER A 108 2.90 22.12 -29.16
CA SER A 108 3.35 20.75 -28.98
C SER A 108 2.21 19.73 -29.09
N LYS A 109 2.52 18.62 -29.77
CA LYS A 109 1.70 17.38 -29.82
C LYS A 109 1.36 16.79 -28.44
N TRP A 110 1.95 17.31 -27.36
CA TRP A 110 1.79 16.85 -25.99
C TRP A 110 0.69 17.57 -25.21
N ALA A 111 -0.06 18.49 -25.83
CA ALA A 111 -1.22 19.15 -25.20
C ALA A 111 -2.21 18.18 -24.49
N PRO A 112 -2.49 16.96 -24.98
CA PRO A 112 -3.34 16.01 -24.26
C PRO A 112 -2.77 15.51 -22.92
N TYR A 113 -1.46 15.67 -22.69
CA TYR A 113 -0.73 15.19 -21.50
C TYR A 113 -0.21 16.34 -20.62
N GLU A 114 -0.60 17.58 -20.91
CA GLU A 114 -0.10 18.78 -20.25
C GLU A 114 -0.22 18.71 -18.72
N HIS A 115 -1.37 18.32 -18.20
CA HIS A 115 -1.58 18.22 -16.75
C HIS A 115 -0.65 17.20 -16.06
N PHE A 116 -0.23 16.14 -16.75
CA PHE A 116 0.72 15.15 -16.21
C PHE A 116 2.15 15.69 -16.23
N ILE A 117 2.52 16.35 -17.32
CA ILE A 117 3.83 17.00 -17.45
C ILE A 117 4.00 18.08 -16.39
N TRP A 118 2.94 18.80 -16.01
CA TRP A 118 3.04 19.82 -14.96
C TRP A 118 2.84 19.29 -13.54
N SER A 119 2.29 18.10 -13.35
CA SER A 119 2.05 17.54 -12.00
C SER A 119 2.98 16.40 -11.60
N HIS A 120 3.90 15.97 -12.48
CA HIS A 120 4.85 14.88 -12.17
C HIS A 120 5.74 15.19 -10.96
N GLU A 121 6.06 16.47 -10.70
CA GLU A 121 6.84 16.90 -9.53
C GLU A 121 6.16 16.58 -8.19
N PHE A 122 4.83 16.44 -8.19
CA PHE A 122 4.05 16.04 -7.01
C PHE A 122 3.93 14.51 -6.86
N HIS A 123 4.58 13.73 -7.73
CA HIS A 123 4.58 12.27 -7.71
C HIS A 123 5.97 11.77 -7.35
N VAL A 124 6.26 11.76 -6.04
CA VAL A 124 7.58 11.44 -5.50
C VAL A 124 7.66 9.95 -5.14
N LEU A 125 8.63 9.25 -5.74
CA LEU A 125 8.98 7.89 -5.31
C LEU A 125 9.72 7.96 -3.96
N GLN A 126 9.07 7.51 -2.89
CA GLN A 126 9.63 7.60 -1.55
C GLN A 126 10.84 6.65 -1.38
N PRO A 127 11.92 7.09 -0.71
CA PRO A 127 13.05 6.21 -0.37
C PRO A 127 12.63 4.93 0.37
N LEU A 128 11.66 5.02 1.29
CA LEU A 128 11.12 3.85 2.00
C LEU A 128 10.49 2.81 1.07
N PHE A 129 9.83 3.26 -0.01
CA PHE A 129 9.21 2.36 -0.99
C PHE A 129 10.25 1.48 -1.69
N ARG A 130 11.45 2.04 -1.90
CA ARG A 130 12.59 1.35 -2.49
C ARG A 130 13.25 0.40 -1.49
N ALA A 131 13.26 0.78 -0.21
CA ALA A 131 14.08 0.17 0.84
C ALA A 131 13.40 -0.98 1.60
N LEU A 132 12.08 -0.97 1.71
CA LEU A 132 11.31 -1.90 2.55
C LEU A 132 10.13 -2.48 1.76
N LEU A 133 9.85 -3.77 1.93
CA LEU A 133 8.65 -4.43 1.40
C LEU A 133 7.87 -5.10 2.53
N ILE A 134 6.55 -5.17 2.38
CA ILE A 134 5.69 -6.08 3.16
C ILE A 134 5.22 -7.19 2.22
N VAL A 135 5.35 -8.45 2.63
CA VAL A 135 4.83 -9.61 1.89
C VAL A 135 3.75 -10.29 2.71
N VAL A 136 2.58 -10.45 2.09
CA VAL A 136 1.40 -11.10 2.67
C VAL A 136 1.16 -12.41 1.94
N CYS A 137 1.10 -13.50 2.70
CA CYS A 137 0.72 -14.81 2.19
C CYS A 137 -0.77 -15.02 2.44
N CYS A 138 -1.58 -15.10 1.38
CA CYS A 138 -3.02 -15.27 1.55
C CYS A 138 -3.40 -16.62 2.19
N ASP A 139 -2.51 -17.61 2.23
CA ASP A 139 -2.78 -18.90 2.88
C ASP A 139 -2.75 -18.81 4.42
N ASP A 140 -2.11 -17.78 4.97
CA ASP A 140 -2.08 -17.51 6.42
C ASP A 140 -3.33 -16.75 6.90
N TYR A 141 -4.21 -16.33 5.97
CA TYR A 141 -5.42 -15.57 6.26
C TYR A 141 -6.58 -16.50 6.67
N ASN A 142 -7.20 -16.22 7.83
CA ASN A 142 -8.23 -17.05 8.44
C ASN A 142 -9.62 -16.43 8.36
N ASN A 143 -9.90 -15.65 7.30
CA ASN A 143 -11.17 -14.95 7.10
C ASN A 143 -11.50 -13.92 8.19
N GLU A 144 -10.48 -13.33 8.82
CA GLU A 144 -10.65 -12.21 9.74
C GLU A 144 -11.16 -10.96 9.01
N ASP A 145 -12.01 -10.18 9.67
CA ASP A 145 -12.40 -8.87 9.14
C ASP A 145 -11.30 -7.82 9.33
N SER A 146 -11.47 -6.67 8.72
CA SER A 146 -10.57 -5.53 8.82
C SER A 146 -10.49 -4.88 10.20
N LYS A 147 -11.21 -5.39 11.21
CA LYS A 147 -11.04 -4.99 12.63
C LYS A 147 -10.10 -5.92 13.37
N THR A 148 -9.94 -7.15 12.90
CA THR A 148 -9.23 -8.22 13.61
C THR A 148 -8.03 -8.78 12.85
N VAL A 149 -7.90 -8.49 11.55
CA VAL A 149 -6.80 -8.94 10.67
C VAL A 149 -5.40 -8.46 11.09
N GLY A 150 -5.28 -7.57 12.07
CA GLY A 150 -3.98 -7.09 12.57
C GLY A 150 -3.02 -8.18 13.04
N ARG A 151 -3.54 -9.36 13.42
CA ARG A 151 -2.76 -10.53 13.82
C ARG A 151 -2.27 -11.38 12.64
N LEU A 152 -2.69 -11.07 11.42
CA LEU A 152 -2.26 -11.77 10.21
C LEU A 152 -0.73 -11.77 10.13
N PRO A 153 -0.08 -12.94 9.99
CA PRO A 153 1.37 -13.00 9.80
C PRO A 153 1.77 -12.41 8.44
N VAL A 154 2.83 -11.60 8.45
CA VAL A 154 3.43 -10.98 7.27
C VAL A 154 4.96 -11.03 7.35
N TYR A 155 5.62 -10.79 6.24
CA TYR A 155 7.08 -10.73 6.17
C TYR A 155 7.54 -9.31 5.82
N LEU A 156 8.38 -8.73 6.67
CA LEU A 156 9.10 -7.50 6.36
C LEU A 156 10.41 -7.84 5.68
N VAL A 157 10.67 -7.20 4.54
CA VAL A 157 11.86 -7.45 3.71
C VAL A 157 12.62 -6.15 3.51
N ARG A 158 13.86 -6.07 3.98
CA ARG A 158 14.78 -5.01 3.56
C ARG A 158 15.30 -5.31 2.16
N THR A 159 15.29 -4.35 1.25
CA THR A 159 15.79 -4.58 -0.12
C THR A 159 17.30 -4.42 -0.22
N GLY A 160 17.92 -3.75 0.75
CA GLY A 160 19.32 -3.33 0.73
C GLY A 160 19.56 -2.00 0.03
N ILE A 161 18.51 -1.36 -0.50
CA ILE A 161 18.60 0.01 -1.02
C ILE A 161 18.49 0.98 0.15
N GLU A 162 19.54 1.76 0.38
CA GLU A 162 19.61 2.75 1.47
C GLU A 162 19.64 4.20 0.98
N ASP A 163 19.71 4.42 -0.34
CA ASP A 163 19.77 5.75 -0.94
C ASP A 163 18.56 6.61 -0.58
N GLY A 164 18.83 7.78 -0.01
CA GLY A 164 17.81 8.77 0.35
C GLY A 164 17.11 8.50 1.68
N LEU A 165 17.50 7.45 2.41
CA LEU A 165 17.06 7.25 3.79
C LEU A 165 17.83 8.15 4.75
N SER A 166 17.21 8.48 5.88
CA SER A 166 17.85 9.25 6.94
C SER A 166 18.89 8.39 7.71
N PRO A 167 18.50 7.41 8.56
CA PRO A 167 19.37 6.27 8.88
C PRO A 167 19.00 4.96 8.16
N PRO A 168 19.94 4.00 8.12
CA PRO A 168 19.64 2.62 7.71
C PRO A 168 18.45 2.02 8.44
N ILE A 169 17.73 1.11 7.77
CA ILE A 169 16.59 0.39 8.37
C ILE A 169 17.11 -0.81 9.14
N THR A 170 16.83 -0.84 10.45
CA THR A 170 17.07 -2.00 11.32
C THR A 170 15.75 -2.48 11.92
N PHE A 171 15.68 -3.76 12.30
CA PHE A 171 14.51 -4.33 12.97
C PHE A 171 14.64 -4.32 14.49
N GLU A 172 15.59 -3.57 15.05
CA GLU A 172 15.85 -3.53 16.50
C GLU A 172 14.66 -3.01 17.29
N SER A 173 13.96 -2.00 16.77
CA SER A 173 12.78 -1.40 17.41
C SER A 173 11.56 -2.33 17.50
N ILE A 174 11.59 -3.46 16.79
CA ILE A 174 10.54 -4.48 16.79
C ILE A 174 11.07 -5.87 17.16
N ALA A 175 12.28 -5.97 17.72
CA ALA A 175 12.96 -7.24 17.95
C ALA A 175 12.16 -8.21 18.85
N ASP A 176 11.41 -7.68 19.82
CA ASP A 176 10.53 -8.42 20.73
C ASP A 176 9.24 -8.93 20.06
N LYS A 177 8.91 -8.40 18.88
CA LYS A 177 7.70 -8.72 18.10
C LYS A 177 7.99 -9.60 16.88
N ILE A 178 9.25 -9.93 16.63
CA ILE A 178 9.64 -10.84 15.54
C ILE A 178 9.30 -12.28 15.94
N GLU A 179 8.45 -12.93 15.16
CA GLU A 179 8.05 -14.32 15.37
C GLU A 179 9.13 -15.30 14.88
N SER A 180 9.71 -15.02 13.71
CA SER A 180 10.79 -15.82 13.13
C SER A 180 11.56 -15.05 12.05
N ARG A 181 12.68 -15.61 11.59
CA ARG A 181 13.46 -15.10 10.46
C ARG A 181 13.42 -16.10 9.32
N LEU A 182 13.38 -15.60 8.08
CA LEU A 182 13.41 -16.46 6.91
C LEU A 182 14.86 -16.78 6.52
N GLY A 183 15.26 -18.03 6.74
CA GLY A 183 16.64 -18.47 6.58
C GLY A 183 17.59 -17.82 7.61
N ASP A 184 18.89 -17.85 7.33
CA ASP A 184 19.91 -17.22 8.18
C ASP A 184 20.06 -15.71 7.93
N SER A 185 19.14 -15.12 7.15
CA SER A 185 19.24 -13.73 6.72
C SER A 185 18.55 -12.77 7.69
N GLU A 186 19.28 -11.77 8.16
CA GLU A 186 18.69 -10.66 8.92
C GLU A 186 17.80 -9.73 8.06
N ARG A 187 17.74 -9.97 6.75
CA ARG A 187 17.01 -9.15 5.78
C ARG A 187 15.49 -9.34 5.88
N VAL A 188 15.04 -10.52 6.31
CA VAL A 188 13.63 -10.91 6.27
C VAL A 188 13.16 -11.40 7.64
N VAL A 189 12.11 -10.76 8.15
CA VAL A 189 11.53 -11.12 9.45
C VAL A 189 10.03 -11.37 9.31
N LYS A 190 9.53 -12.40 9.99
CA LYS A 190 8.10 -12.67 10.15
C LYS A 190 7.58 -11.94 11.38
N THR A 191 6.47 -11.24 11.22
CA THR A 191 5.81 -10.46 12.28
C THR A 191 4.32 -10.34 11.97
N THR A 192 3.53 -9.72 12.85
CA THR A 192 2.13 -9.41 12.57
C THR A 192 1.99 -8.19 11.64
N LEU A 193 0.89 -8.15 10.87
CA LEU A 193 0.49 -7.01 10.03
C LEU A 193 0.47 -5.72 10.84
N GLU A 194 -0.11 -5.77 12.04
CA GLU A 194 -0.14 -4.65 12.98
C GLU A 194 1.26 -4.07 13.22
N THR A 195 2.21 -4.92 13.59
CA THR A 195 3.59 -4.49 13.86
C THR A 195 4.28 -3.96 12.61
N ALA A 196 4.06 -4.58 11.46
CA ALA A 196 4.66 -4.14 10.19
C ALA A 196 4.19 -2.74 9.77
N ILE A 197 2.90 -2.44 9.95
CA ILE A 197 2.33 -1.14 9.63
C ILE A 197 2.78 -0.10 10.65
N ASP A 198 2.74 -0.39 11.95
CA ASP A 198 3.20 0.53 12.99
C ASP A 198 4.71 0.84 12.82
N PHE A 199 5.52 -0.16 12.45
CA PHE A 199 6.93 0.04 12.10
C PHE A 199 7.11 0.95 10.88
N THR A 200 6.35 0.71 9.80
CA THR A 200 6.39 1.54 8.59
C THR A 200 5.98 2.98 8.86
N MET A 201 4.92 3.20 9.66
CA MET A 201 4.49 4.53 10.08
C MET A 201 5.57 5.24 10.92
N GLY A 202 6.26 4.49 11.79
CA GLY A 202 7.39 5.00 12.56
C GLY A 202 8.56 5.43 11.67
N LEU A 203 8.87 4.65 10.62
CA LEU A 203 9.88 5.03 9.63
C LEU A 203 9.44 6.25 8.81
N GLU A 204 8.19 6.31 8.33
CA GLU A 204 7.67 7.48 7.61
C GLU A 204 7.79 8.76 8.43
N ALA A 205 7.39 8.71 9.71
CA ALA A 205 7.53 9.84 10.63
C ALA A 205 9.00 10.23 10.85
N ARG A 206 9.91 9.25 10.92
CA ARG A 206 11.35 9.48 11.02
C ARG A 206 11.89 10.19 9.78
N GLU A 207 11.55 9.71 8.59
CA GLU A 207 11.98 10.36 7.34
C GLU A 207 11.40 11.77 7.22
N ALA A 208 10.12 11.95 7.56
CA ALA A 208 9.47 13.25 7.54
C ALA A 208 10.09 14.25 8.54
N ALA A 209 10.59 13.79 9.68
CA ALA A 209 11.29 14.64 10.64
C ALA A 209 12.64 15.16 10.12
N VAL A 210 13.27 14.45 9.19
CA VAL A 210 14.58 14.81 8.63
C VAL A 210 14.45 15.58 7.31
N PHE A 211 13.55 15.14 6.43
CA PHE A 211 13.41 15.67 5.07
C PHE A 211 12.15 16.49 4.83
N GLY A 212 11.28 16.62 5.84
CA GLY A 212 9.93 17.12 5.66
C GLY A 212 9.02 16.11 4.96
N LEU A 213 7.73 16.45 4.81
CA LEU A 213 6.81 15.65 4.02
C LEU A 213 7.17 15.79 2.53
N GLN A 214 7.20 14.65 1.82
CA GLN A 214 7.46 14.61 0.38
C GLN A 214 6.28 13.94 -0.34
N PRO A 215 5.70 14.56 -1.39
CA PRO A 215 5.93 15.94 -1.84
C PRO A 215 5.59 16.95 -0.72
N ASP A 216 6.23 18.11 -0.77
CA ASP A 216 5.94 19.21 0.16
C ASP A 216 4.50 19.68 -0.08
N PRO A 217 3.59 19.52 0.89
CA PRO A 217 2.20 19.86 0.66
C PRO A 217 1.98 21.39 0.64
N THR A 218 2.93 22.20 1.13
CA THR A 218 2.83 23.68 1.09
C THR A 218 2.98 24.25 -0.33
N VAL A 219 3.81 23.61 -1.17
CA VAL A 219 3.96 23.96 -2.60
C VAL A 219 2.64 23.70 -3.35
N LEU A 220 1.95 22.62 -2.97
CA LEU A 220 0.64 22.26 -3.51
C LEU A 220 -0.45 23.27 -3.12
N SER A 221 -0.39 23.77 -1.89
CA SER A 221 -1.34 24.77 -1.35
C SER A 221 -1.29 26.09 -2.11
N GLN A 222 -0.10 26.57 -2.50
CA GLN A 222 0.02 27.79 -3.33
C GLN A 222 -0.62 27.62 -4.71
N ALA A 223 -0.40 26.47 -5.36
CA ALA A 223 -1.01 26.18 -6.66
C ALA A 223 -2.54 26.07 -6.60
N LEU A 224 -3.11 25.60 -5.48
CA LEU A 224 -4.56 25.48 -5.28
C LEU A 224 -5.20 26.80 -4.82
N ALA A 225 -4.55 27.56 -3.93
CA ALA A 225 -5.05 28.83 -3.41
C ALA A 225 -5.23 29.89 -4.51
N ASP A 226 -4.37 29.88 -5.52
CA ASP A 226 -4.47 30.77 -6.68
C ASP A 226 -5.73 30.52 -7.53
N GLY A 227 -6.39 29.36 -7.39
CA GLY A 227 -7.57 28.97 -8.17
C GLY A 227 -8.93 29.09 -7.47
N VAL A 228 -8.98 29.12 -6.12
CA VAL A 228 -10.24 28.91 -5.36
C VAL A 228 -10.72 30.16 -4.60
N GLY A 229 -9.89 31.21 -4.48
CA GLY A 229 -10.28 32.45 -3.78
C GLY A 229 -10.45 32.27 -2.26
N ASN A 230 -11.21 33.17 -1.61
CA ASN A 230 -11.33 33.25 -0.15
C ASN A 230 -12.32 32.24 0.50
N GLU A 231 -12.73 31.18 -0.18
CA GLU A 231 -13.59 30.16 0.45
C GLU A 231 -12.81 29.27 1.42
N LEU A 232 -13.44 28.92 2.55
CA LEU A 232 -12.89 27.97 3.53
C LEU A 232 -12.75 26.58 2.87
N LEU A 233 -11.54 26.25 2.44
CA LEU A 233 -11.19 24.92 1.93
C LEU A 233 -11.41 23.86 3.03
N ARG A 234 -12.52 23.13 2.93
CA ARG A 234 -12.73 21.88 3.66
C ARG A 234 -12.10 20.74 2.86
N MET A 235 -10.78 20.70 2.86
CA MET A 235 -10.02 19.61 2.25
C MET A 235 -9.62 18.60 3.34
N PRO A 236 -9.49 17.31 2.99
CA PRO A 236 -9.05 16.28 3.93
C PRO A 236 -7.55 16.36 4.27
N SER A 237 -6.82 17.35 3.74
CA SER A 237 -5.41 17.63 4.04
C SER A 237 -5.23 18.18 5.45
N SER A 238 -4.11 17.81 6.08
CA SER A 238 -3.73 18.30 7.42
C SER A 238 -3.32 19.77 7.44
N GLN A 239 -3.05 20.35 6.26
CA GLN A 239 -2.52 21.71 6.17
C GLN A 239 -3.55 22.81 6.38
N PHE A 240 -4.84 22.55 6.16
CA PHE A 240 -5.89 23.57 6.24
C PHE A 240 -6.61 23.59 7.59
N VAL A 241 -6.24 22.70 8.51
CA VAL A 241 -6.96 22.50 9.77
C VAL A 241 -5.93 22.29 10.90
N SER A 242 -5.91 23.20 11.88
CA SER A 242 -5.06 23.04 13.07
C SER A 242 -5.54 21.88 13.94
N ASP A 243 -4.66 21.35 14.81
CA ASP A 243 -5.02 20.31 15.79
C ASP A 243 -6.23 20.69 16.66
N GLU A 244 -6.31 21.96 17.07
CA GLU A 244 -7.42 22.51 17.84
C GLU A 244 -8.72 22.51 17.03
N LYS A 245 -8.64 22.85 15.74
CA LYS A 245 -9.80 22.83 14.83
C LYS A 245 -10.21 21.41 14.44
N ALA A 246 -9.26 20.49 14.30
CA ALA A 246 -9.55 19.08 14.08
C ALA A 246 -10.34 18.47 15.25
N LEU A 247 -10.00 18.85 16.49
CA LEU A 247 -10.74 18.46 17.69
C LEU A 247 -12.13 19.10 17.77
N GLU A 248 -12.27 20.36 17.34
CA GLU A 248 -13.55 21.07 17.30
C GLU A 248 -14.50 20.52 16.22
N TRP A 249 -13.97 20.24 15.03
CA TRP A 249 -14.78 19.87 13.86
C TRP A 249 -15.17 18.40 13.84
N GLY A 250 -14.49 17.54 14.61
CA GLY A 250 -14.67 16.10 14.50
C GLY A 250 -14.35 15.60 13.08
N TRP A 251 -14.88 14.45 12.68
CA TRP A 251 -14.74 14.01 11.29
C TRP A 251 -15.65 14.86 10.39
N SER A 252 -15.08 15.56 9.41
CA SER A 252 -15.84 16.25 8.36
C SER A 252 -15.34 15.83 6.97
N GLY A 253 -16.23 15.79 5.98
CA GLY A 253 -15.91 15.40 4.60
C GLY A 253 -16.25 13.94 4.30
N GLU A 254 -15.78 13.43 3.17
CA GLU A 254 -16.15 12.09 2.71
C GLU A 254 -15.53 10.96 3.54
N GLY A 255 -14.47 11.23 4.31
CA GLY A 255 -13.79 10.24 5.15
C GLY A 255 -14.74 9.48 6.09
N GLU A 256 -15.70 10.18 6.71
CA GLU A 256 -16.70 9.54 7.59
C GLU A 256 -17.62 8.61 6.82
N ALA A 257 -18.06 9.02 5.63
CA ALA A 257 -18.87 8.17 4.76
C ALA A 257 -18.07 6.95 4.27
N TYR A 258 -16.78 7.14 3.97
CA TYR A 258 -15.85 6.07 3.62
C TYR A 258 -15.74 5.04 4.73
N GLU A 259 -15.50 5.48 5.97
CA GLU A 259 -15.33 4.63 7.13
C GLU A 259 -16.62 3.95 7.60
N SER A 260 -17.73 4.70 7.67
CA SER A 260 -18.98 4.21 8.26
C SER A 260 -19.86 3.41 7.28
N LYS A 261 -19.73 3.64 5.97
CA LYS A 261 -20.66 3.07 4.96
C LYS A 261 -19.93 2.36 3.83
N ILE A 262 -19.00 3.05 3.14
CA ILE A 262 -18.46 2.57 1.88
C ILE A 262 -17.52 1.37 2.09
N MET A 263 -16.51 1.50 2.94
CA MET A 263 -15.55 0.42 3.22
C MET A 263 -16.22 -0.82 3.84
N PRO A 264 -17.11 -0.71 4.85
CA PRO A 264 -17.85 -1.86 5.36
C PRO A 264 -18.72 -2.53 4.28
N HIS A 265 -19.32 -1.75 3.38
CA HIS A 265 -20.13 -2.31 2.30
C HIS A 265 -19.29 -3.12 1.30
N TYR A 266 -18.14 -2.59 0.88
CA TYR A 266 -17.22 -3.30 -0.01
C TYR A 266 -16.70 -4.58 0.63
N GLU A 267 -16.27 -4.51 1.88
CA GLU A 267 -15.81 -5.69 2.62
C GLU A 267 -16.89 -6.77 2.72
N GLN A 268 -18.12 -6.41 3.12
CA GLN A 268 -19.24 -7.35 3.15
C GLN A 268 -19.56 -7.93 1.78
N ARG A 269 -19.38 -7.16 0.70
CA ARG A 269 -19.54 -7.65 -0.67
C ARG A 269 -18.49 -8.71 -1.01
N GLU A 270 -17.23 -8.46 -0.69
CA GLU A 270 -16.15 -9.43 -0.96
C GLU A 270 -16.30 -10.71 -0.12
N PHE A 271 -16.70 -10.60 1.15
CA PHE A 271 -17.03 -11.79 1.96
C PHE A 271 -18.15 -12.63 1.34
N ARG A 272 -19.19 -11.98 0.79
CA ARG A 272 -20.27 -12.69 0.08
C ARG A 272 -19.77 -13.39 -1.19
N PHE A 273 -18.89 -12.74 -1.96
CA PHE A 273 -18.32 -13.35 -3.16
C PHE A 273 -17.43 -14.54 -2.81
N ASP A 274 -16.61 -14.44 -1.76
CA ASP A 274 -15.79 -15.56 -1.30
C ASP A 274 -16.64 -16.74 -0.82
N ALA A 275 -17.70 -16.48 -0.05
CA ALA A 275 -18.63 -17.52 0.39
C ALA A 275 -19.32 -18.23 -0.79
N LEU A 276 -19.74 -17.48 -1.82
CA LEU A 276 -20.32 -18.04 -3.04
C LEU A 276 -19.32 -18.88 -3.83
N ARG A 277 -18.05 -18.46 -3.88
CA ARG A 277 -16.96 -19.20 -4.52
C ARG A 277 -16.73 -20.54 -3.82
N ILE A 278 -16.61 -20.53 -2.49
CA ILE A 278 -16.46 -21.75 -1.66
C ILE A 278 -17.65 -22.70 -1.86
N ALA A 279 -18.88 -22.17 -1.88
CA ALA A 279 -20.08 -22.97 -2.11
C ALA A 279 -20.08 -23.63 -3.49
N ARG A 280 -19.67 -22.90 -4.54
CA ARG A 280 -19.53 -23.46 -5.90
C ARG A 280 -18.48 -24.56 -5.98
N GLN A 281 -17.32 -24.37 -5.36
CA GLN A 281 -16.26 -25.39 -5.33
C GLN A 281 -16.74 -26.68 -4.64
N LYS A 282 -17.42 -26.56 -3.50
CA LYS A 282 -18.02 -27.72 -2.80
C LYS A 282 -19.07 -28.45 -3.64
N SER A 283 -19.84 -27.71 -4.44
CA SER A 283 -20.84 -28.31 -5.35
C SER A 283 -20.21 -29.04 -6.55
N GLN A 284 -19.05 -28.59 -7.01
CA GLN A 284 -18.34 -29.19 -8.15
C GLN A 284 -17.47 -30.38 -7.74
N ASN A 285 -16.97 -30.38 -6.50
CA ASN A 285 -16.20 -31.48 -5.90
C ASN A 285 -16.90 -31.98 -4.62
N PRO A 286 -18.02 -32.72 -4.73
CA PRO A 286 -18.68 -33.27 -3.56
C PRO A 286 -17.73 -34.23 -2.82
N PRO A 287 -17.71 -34.23 -1.47
CA PRO A 287 -16.87 -35.13 -0.71
C PRO A 287 -17.21 -36.58 -1.10
N ASN A 288 -16.16 -37.37 -1.39
CA ASN A 288 -16.27 -38.75 -1.82
C ASN A 288 -16.75 -39.61 -0.64
N THR A 289 -18.07 -39.75 -0.45
CA THR A 289 -18.69 -40.48 0.67
C THR A 289 -18.67 -42.00 0.49
N ALA A 290 -17.81 -42.54 -0.38
CA ALA A 290 -17.70 -43.97 -0.63
C ALA A 290 -16.32 -44.49 -0.17
N ASN A 291 -16.17 -44.78 1.12
CA ASN A 291 -15.32 -45.90 1.56
C ASN A 291 -15.39 -46.31 3.06
N ASP A 292 -16.15 -45.64 3.94
CA ASP A 292 -16.22 -46.04 5.36
C ASP A 292 -17.28 -47.12 5.67
N GLY A 293 -17.58 -48.02 4.70
CA GLY A 293 -18.71 -48.94 4.79
C GLY A 293 -18.42 -50.41 4.51
N ALA A 294 -17.17 -50.88 4.52
CA ALA A 294 -16.85 -52.27 4.18
C ALA A 294 -15.70 -52.87 5.00
N GLU A 295 -15.74 -52.81 6.33
CA GLU A 295 -15.00 -53.75 7.18
C GLU A 295 -15.82 -54.05 8.44
N LEU A 296 -16.82 -54.94 8.32
CA LEU A 296 -17.41 -55.67 9.44
C LEU A 296 -18.23 -56.85 8.89
N ALA A 297 -17.51 -57.83 8.33
CA ALA A 297 -17.98 -59.22 8.23
C ALA A 297 -16.82 -60.13 7.81
N LYS A 298 -16.09 -60.65 8.79
CA LYS A 298 -15.50 -61.99 8.80
C LYS A 298 -15.11 -62.37 10.23
#